data_AF-A0A2S7P312-F1
#
_entry.id   AF-A0A2S7P312-F1
#
_cell.length_a   1.000
_cell.length_b   1.000
_cell.length_c   1.000
_cell.angle_alpha   90.00
_cell.angle_beta   90.00
_cell.angle_gamma   90.00
#
_symmetry.space_group_name_H-M   'P 1'
#
loop_
_entity.id
_entity.type
_entity.pdbx_description
1 polymer ?
#
loop_
_entity_poly.entity_id
_entity_poly.type
_entity_poly.pdbx_seq_one_letter_code
_entity_poly.pdbx_strand_id
1 'polypeptide(L)'
;MDNQPAYVLGRDMYSSIRLNLQHYLWKDGLGYLTHPSFSHVKYLPHNVTLDVLDCLNSELPIELQETFDIVHLRLWLGVVPNGDPTTLLRHALKLLRPGGYIQWDEFDPLRGIAEGPNGEQSPYVAKVLTLKQEIRDHRWIERLPELFKQFGLENIGNEFAFEQPWQSKMASDMSCAVAHEMENNGSPFLTEKIKTLGVSVPLAYSEVSQGARVLQPFCVAVGRKRKQNDSSNTE
;
A
#
# COMPACT_ATOMS: atom_id res chain seq x y z
N MET A 1 21.56 14.69 3.88
CA MET A 1 21.72 13.28 4.30
C MET A 1 20.34 12.80 4.68
N ASP A 2 19.79 11.86 3.92
CA ASP A 2 18.38 11.45 4.01
C ASP A 2 18.04 10.97 5.42
N ASN A 3 17.23 11.76 6.13
CA ASN A 3 16.79 11.48 7.49
C ASN A 3 15.54 10.56 7.50
N GLN A 4 15.35 9.78 6.44
CA GLN A 4 14.24 8.85 6.26
C GLN A 4 14.79 7.43 6.38
N PRO A 5 14.21 6.54 7.22
CA PRO A 5 14.70 5.16 7.34
C PRO A 5 14.58 4.40 6.02
N ALA A 6 15.31 3.28 5.92
CA ALA A 6 14.99 2.21 4.98
C ALA A 6 13.56 1.65 5.23
N TYR A 7 13.12 0.68 4.44
CA TYR A 7 11.78 0.07 4.53
C TYR A 7 11.34 -0.22 5.98
N VAL A 8 10.16 0.29 6.37
CA VAL A 8 9.73 0.38 7.78
C VAL A 8 9.15 -0.90 8.37
N LEU A 9 8.92 -1.93 7.54
CA LEU A 9 8.39 -3.22 7.96
C LEU A 9 9.49 -4.29 7.95
N GLY A 10 9.33 -5.29 8.81
CA GLY A 10 10.22 -6.43 8.92
C GLY A 10 10.08 -7.42 7.76
N ARG A 11 10.89 -8.47 7.81
CA ARG A 11 10.84 -9.63 6.89
C ARG A 11 10.93 -10.93 7.67
N ASP A 12 10.19 -11.02 8.78
CA ASP A 12 10.21 -12.17 9.68
C ASP A 12 8.89 -12.97 9.65
N MET A 13 8.79 -13.98 10.52
CA MET A 13 7.60 -14.83 10.63
C MET A 13 6.35 -14.03 11.01
N TYR A 14 6.47 -13.02 11.89
CA TYR A 14 5.34 -12.18 12.29
C TYR A 14 4.88 -11.29 11.13
N SER A 15 5.82 -10.73 10.36
CA SER A 15 5.53 -10.04 9.10
C SER A 15 4.73 -10.94 8.15
N SER A 16 5.14 -12.20 8.00
CA SER A 16 4.45 -13.18 7.15
C SER A 16 3.04 -13.51 7.65
N ILE A 17 2.86 -13.73 8.96
CA ILE A 17 1.54 -13.98 9.56
C ILE A 17 0.61 -12.77 9.36
N ARG A 18 1.10 -11.55 9.61
CA ARG A 18 0.36 -10.32 9.37
C ARG A 18 -0.04 -10.19 7.90
N LEU A 19 0.88 -10.44 6.96
CA LEU A 19 0.60 -10.40 5.52
C LEU A 19 -0.42 -11.46 5.11
N ASN A 20 -0.39 -12.65 5.71
CA ASN A 20 -1.41 -13.68 5.49
C ASN A 20 -2.78 -13.21 5.97
N LEU A 21 -2.88 -12.67 7.18
CA LEU A 21 -4.13 -12.11 7.70
C LEU A 21 -4.66 -10.99 6.80
N GLN A 22 -3.76 -10.08 6.39
CA GLN A 22 -4.08 -9.01 5.46
C GLN A 22 -4.59 -9.57 4.13
N HIS A 23 -3.90 -10.55 3.55
CA HIS A 23 -4.33 -11.23 2.34
C HIS A 23 -5.74 -11.85 2.48
N TYR A 24 -6.01 -12.55 3.58
CA TYR A 24 -7.34 -13.12 3.83
C TYR A 24 -8.43 -12.07 3.92
N LEU A 25 -8.20 -10.97 4.65
CA LEU A 25 -9.14 -9.86 4.74
C LEU A 25 -9.51 -9.33 3.35
N TRP A 26 -8.52 -9.16 2.48
CA TRP A 26 -8.73 -8.65 1.14
C TRP A 26 -9.32 -9.66 0.16
N LYS A 27 -8.94 -10.92 0.27
CA LYS A 27 -9.56 -11.99 -0.50
C LYS A 27 -11.06 -12.07 -0.18
N ASP A 28 -11.40 -11.95 1.10
CA ASP A 28 -12.78 -11.96 1.59
C ASP A 28 -13.53 -10.67 1.19
N GLY A 29 -12.92 -9.50 1.40
CA GLY A 29 -13.55 -8.20 1.17
C GLY A 29 -13.58 -7.73 -0.30
N LEU A 30 -12.59 -8.08 -1.11
CA LEU A 30 -12.41 -7.58 -2.49
C LEU A 30 -12.44 -8.69 -3.55
N GLY A 31 -12.42 -9.97 -3.16
CA GLY A 31 -12.60 -11.10 -4.09
C GLY A 31 -11.39 -11.49 -4.95
N TYR A 32 -10.17 -10.97 -4.70
CA TYR A 32 -8.96 -11.26 -5.49
C TYR A 32 -7.82 -11.87 -4.65
N LEU A 33 -6.90 -12.61 -5.30
CA LEU A 33 -5.96 -13.53 -4.64
C LEU A 33 -4.51 -13.45 -5.21
N THR A 34 -3.53 -13.04 -4.39
CA THR A 34 -2.12 -13.50 -4.47
C THR A 34 -1.51 -13.70 -3.06
N HIS A 35 -0.86 -14.85 -2.83
CA HIS A 35 -0.51 -15.43 -1.52
C HIS A 35 0.89 -15.00 -1.00
N PRO A 36 1.12 -14.77 0.32
CA PRO A 36 2.37 -14.21 0.87
C PRO A 36 3.42 -15.25 1.29
N SER A 37 3.67 -16.24 0.44
CA SER A 37 4.83 -17.13 0.58
C SER A 37 5.25 -17.57 -0.80
N PHE A 38 6.45 -17.19 -1.23
CA PHE A 38 7.06 -17.69 -2.46
C PHE A 38 7.34 -19.17 -2.28
N SER A 39 6.34 -19.97 -2.59
CA SER A 39 6.44 -21.41 -2.66
C SER A 39 7.28 -21.74 -3.91
N HIS A 40 8.11 -22.78 -3.81
CA HIS A 40 8.90 -23.29 -4.94
C HIS A 40 8.04 -23.32 -6.21
N VAL A 41 8.58 -22.93 -7.37
CA VAL A 41 7.86 -22.73 -8.65
C VAL A 41 6.82 -23.82 -8.99
N LYS A 42 7.08 -25.06 -8.57
CA LYS A 42 6.17 -26.22 -8.66
C LYS A 42 4.77 -26.03 -8.03
N TYR A 43 4.62 -25.08 -7.11
CA TYR A 43 3.37 -24.78 -6.41
C TYR A 43 2.67 -23.55 -6.98
N LEU A 44 3.29 -22.85 -7.94
CA LEU A 44 2.65 -21.74 -8.62
C LEU A 44 1.67 -22.27 -9.67
N PRO A 45 0.53 -21.61 -9.86
CA PRO A 45 -0.27 -21.81 -11.06
C PRO A 45 0.61 -21.65 -12.30
N HIS A 46 0.37 -22.45 -13.34
CA HIS A 46 1.18 -22.48 -14.56
C HIS A 46 1.24 -21.13 -15.31
N ASN A 47 0.31 -20.22 -15.00
CA ASN A 47 0.20 -18.88 -15.55
C ASN A 47 0.81 -17.78 -14.65
N VAL A 48 1.58 -18.14 -13.62
CA VAL A 48 2.24 -17.20 -12.70
C VAL A 48 3.75 -17.39 -12.77
N THR A 49 4.45 -16.30 -13.09
CA THR A 49 5.91 -16.19 -13.03
C THR A 49 6.28 -15.14 -11.99
N LEU A 50 7.34 -15.41 -11.21
CA LEU A 50 7.85 -14.50 -10.19
C LEU A 50 9.28 -14.14 -10.56
N ASP A 51 9.61 -12.86 -10.49
CA ASP A 51 10.93 -12.33 -10.80
C ASP A 51 11.29 -11.19 -9.84
N VAL A 52 12.57 -10.86 -9.76
CA VAL A 52 13.10 -9.77 -8.94
C VAL A 52 13.38 -8.57 -9.83
N LEU A 53 12.71 -7.46 -9.55
CA LEU A 53 12.87 -6.21 -10.29
C LEU A 53 13.07 -5.03 -9.32
N ASP A 54 14.11 -4.24 -9.54
CA ASP A 54 14.31 -2.97 -8.83
C ASP A 54 13.47 -1.87 -9.48
N CYS A 55 12.32 -1.58 -8.89
CA CYS A 55 11.38 -0.59 -9.41
C CYS A 55 11.76 0.88 -9.14
N LEU A 56 12.86 1.13 -8.43
CA LEU A 56 13.39 2.48 -8.21
C LEU A 56 14.51 2.83 -9.21
N ASN A 57 15.00 1.86 -9.97
CA ASN A 57 15.94 2.08 -11.05
C ASN A 57 15.20 2.51 -12.33
N SER A 58 15.84 3.40 -13.11
CA SER A 58 15.27 3.95 -14.34
C SER A 58 15.46 3.03 -15.56
N GLU A 59 16.39 2.08 -15.49
CA GLU A 59 16.71 1.12 -16.55
C GLU A 59 15.93 -0.19 -16.36
N LEU A 60 14.90 -0.37 -17.20
CA LEU A 60 14.08 -1.58 -17.26
C LEU A 60 14.67 -2.58 -18.25
N PRO A 61 14.67 -3.89 -17.94
CA PRO A 61 14.96 -4.93 -18.93
C PRO A 61 14.06 -4.73 -20.17
N ILE A 62 14.67 -4.73 -21.35
CA ILE A 62 14.00 -4.36 -22.61
C ILE A 62 12.81 -5.28 -22.92
N GLU A 63 12.93 -6.54 -22.52
CA GLU A 63 11.92 -7.60 -22.64
C GLU A 63 10.67 -7.37 -21.79
N LEU A 64 10.74 -6.49 -20.77
CA LEU A 64 9.59 -6.14 -19.93
C LEU A 64 8.94 -4.82 -20.35
N GLN A 65 9.57 -4.06 -21.24
CA GLN A 65 9.03 -2.77 -21.67
C GLN A 65 7.86 -2.97 -22.63
N GLU A 66 6.76 -2.29 -22.32
CA GLU A 66 5.53 -2.29 -23.13
C GLU A 66 4.91 -3.67 -23.39
N THR A 67 5.13 -4.64 -22.49
CA THR A 67 4.63 -6.02 -22.65
C THR A 67 3.34 -6.31 -21.88
N PHE A 68 2.99 -5.49 -20.89
CA PHE A 68 1.88 -5.76 -19.99
C PHE A 68 0.61 -5.02 -20.37
N ASP A 69 -0.50 -5.75 -20.38
CA ASP A 69 -1.84 -5.21 -20.57
C ASP A 69 -2.33 -4.45 -19.34
N ILE A 70 -1.94 -4.94 -18.16
CA ILE A 70 -2.27 -4.39 -16.86
C ILE A 70 -1.01 -4.42 -15.98
N VAL A 71 -0.73 -3.32 -15.30
CA VAL A 71 0.32 -3.22 -14.28
C VAL A 71 -0.35 -2.83 -12.98
N HIS A 72 -0.26 -3.71 -11.99
CA HIS A 72 -0.89 -3.54 -10.69
C HIS A 72 0.15 -3.24 -9.61
N LEU A 73 -0.05 -2.17 -8.85
CA LEU A 73 0.74 -1.79 -7.70
C LEU A 73 -0.14 -1.83 -6.46
N ARG A 74 0.39 -2.33 -5.35
CA ARG A 74 -0.35 -2.45 -4.10
C ARG A 74 0.55 -2.23 -2.89
N LEU A 75 0.12 -1.37 -1.97
CA LEU A 75 0.74 -1.15 -0.66
C LEU A 75 2.21 -0.70 -0.73
N TRP A 76 2.51 0.18 -1.67
CA TRP A 76 3.82 0.84 -1.82
C TRP A 76 4.00 2.03 -0.88
N LEU A 77 3.00 2.43 -0.08
CA LEU A 77 3.11 3.50 0.92
C LEU A 77 4.34 3.42 1.85
N GLY A 78 4.81 2.22 2.18
CA GLY A 78 6.02 2.04 2.99
C GLY A 78 7.34 2.22 2.22
N VAL A 79 7.28 2.30 0.89
CA VAL A 79 8.43 2.31 -0.04
C VAL A 79 8.59 3.65 -0.76
N VAL A 80 7.50 4.41 -0.98
CA VAL A 80 7.57 5.70 -1.69
C VAL A 80 8.51 6.67 -0.97
N PRO A 81 9.64 7.05 -1.60
CA PRO A 81 10.62 7.93 -0.98
C PRO A 81 10.11 9.37 -0.98
N ASN A 82 10.25 10.07 0.15
CA ASN A 82 9.96 11.51 0.26
C ASN A 82 8.54 11.93 -0.19
N GLY A 83 7.57 11.01 -0.16
CA GLY A 83 6.22 11.28 -0.62
C GLY A 83 6.10 11.53 -2.13
N ASP A 84 7.09 11.12 -2.92
CA ASP A 84 7.10 11.30 -4.37
C ASP A 84 7.04 9.93 -5.10
N PRO A 85 5.88 9.55 -5.66
CA PRO A 85 5.73 8.29 -6.38
C PRO A 85 6.20 8.37 -7.84
N THR A 86 6.72 9.51 -8.31
CA THR A 86 7.04 9.78 -9.73
C THR A 86 7.93 8.72 -10.36
N THR A 87 8.98 8.26 -9.67
CA THR A 87 9.89 7.23 -10.19
C THR A 87 9.17 5.90 -10.39
N LEU A 88 8.40 5.46 -9.40
CA LEU A 88 7.62 4.23 -9.46
C LEU A 88 6.54 4.29 -10.55
N LEU A 89 5.84 5.43 -10.65
CA LEU A 89 4.85 5.64 -11.69
C LEU A 89 5.49 5.59 -13.08
N ARG A 90 6.63 6.27 -13.29
CA ARG A 90 7.37 6.21 -14.56
C ARG A 90 7.77 4.78 -14.92
N HIS A 91 8.24 4.03 -13.95
CA HIS A 91 8.64 2.64 -14.12
C HIS A 91 7.45 1.75 -14.49
N ALA A 92 6.34 1.84 -13.76
CA ALA A 92 5.10 1.11 -14.05
C ALA A 92 4.55 1.41 -15.46
N LEU A 93 4.61 2.67 -15.90
CA LEU A 93 4.11 3.07 -17.23
C LEU A 93 5.02 2.62 -18.38
N LYS A 94 6.31 2.37 -18.13
CA LYS A 94 7.22 1.75 -19.11
C LYS A 94 6.90 0.27 -19.32
N LEU A 95 6.41 -0.43 -18.29
CA LEU A 95 5.97 -1.83 -18.40
C LEU A 95 4.68 -1.96 -19.24
N LEU A 96 3.80 -0.96 -19.17
CA LEU A 96 2.52 -0.99 -19.89
C LEU A 96 2.66 -0.86 -21.40
N ARG A 97 1.97 -1.72 -22.13
CA ARG A 97 1.75 -1.51 -23.57
C ARG A 97 0.89 -0.26 -23.83
N PRO A 98 0.98 0.37 -25.01
CA PRO A 98 0.02 1.40 -25.40
C PRO A 98 -1.43 0.90 -25.30
N GLY A 99 -2.30 1.65 -24.62
CA GLY A 99 -3.68 1.27 -24.35
C GLY A 99 -3.90 0.37 -23.12
N GLY A 100 -2.83 -0.06 -22.43
CA GLY A 100 -2.90 -0.83 -21.19
C GLY A 100 -3.32 -0.01 -19.96
N TYR A 101 -3.61 -0.69 -18.85
CA TYR A 101 -4.13 -0.06 -17.62
C TYR A 101 -3.18 -0.21 -16.44
N ILE A 102 -3.00 0.87 -15.68
CA ILE A 102 -2.43 0.82 -14.34
C ILE A 102 -3.58 0.77 -13.32
N GLN A 103 -3.41 -0.07 -12.30
CA GLN A 103 -4.23 -0.05 -11.09
C GLN A 103 -3.29 0.07 -9.88
N TRP A 104 -3.44 1.13 -9.09
CA TRP A 104 -2.63 1.38 -7.91
C TRP A 104 -3.51 1.44 -6.66
N ASP A 105 -3.26 0.50 -5.76
CA ASP A 105 -4.02 0.27 -4.54
C ASP A 105 -3.20 0.65 -3.28
N GLU A 106 -3.74 1.49 -2.40
CA GLU A 106 -3.02 1.95 -1.19
C GLU A 106 -3.93 2.06 0.03
N PHE A 107 -3.35 1.85 1.22
CA PHE A 107 -3.99 2.34 2.44
C PHE A 107 -3.78 3.84 2.58
N ASP A 108 -4.83 4.58 2.91
CA ASP A 108 -4.71 6.01 3.21
C ASP A 108 -4.79 6.29 4.73
N PRO A 109 -3.65 6.42 5.43
CA PRO A 109 -3.66 6.78 6.85
C PRO A 109 -4.23 8.18 7.12
N LEU A 110 -4.15 9.12 6.17
CA LEU A 110 -4.58 10.50 6.39
C LEU A 110 -6.11 10.62 6.50
N ARG A 111 -6.85 9.67 5.91
CA ARG A 111 -8.31 9.52 6.05
C ARG A 111 -8.71 8.48 7.09
N GLY A 112 -7.79 7.99 7.91
CA GLY A 112 -8.09 6.96 8.89
C GLY A 112 -9.01 7.42 10.03
N ILE A 113 -9.66 6.45 10.66
CA ILE A 113 -10.57 6.63 11.80
C ILE A 113 -10.01 5.86 12.99
N ALA A 114 -9.98 6.49 14.17
CA ALA A 114 -9.57 5.85 15.42
C ALA A 114 -10.47 6.28 16.57
N GLU A 115 -11.32 5.37 17.04
CA GLU A 115 -12.40 5.66 17.99
C GLU A 115 -12.88 4.40 18.72
N GLY A 116 -13.62 4.60 19.81
CA GLY A 116 -14.30 3.53 20.54
C GLY A 116 -15.55 3.01 19.80
N PRO A 117 -16.20 1.96 20.32
CA PRO A 117 -17.34 1.31 19.66
C PRO A 117 -18.54 2.23 19.40
N ASN A 118 -18.67 3.35 20.12
CA ASN A 118 -19.75 4.32 19.97
C ASN A 118 -19.26 5.66 19.37
N GLY A 119 -18.06 5.70 18.78
CA GLY A 119 -17.46 6.91 18.22
C GLY A 119 -16.79 7.82 19.25
N GLU A 120 -16.64 7.35 20.49
CA GLU A 120 -15.91 8.06 21.54
C GLU A 120 -14.40 8.06 21.30
N GLN A 121 -13.67 8.92 21.99
CA GLN A 121 -12.22 8.94 21.90
C GLN A 121 -11.61 7.65 22.48
N SER A 122 -10.66 7.07 21.75
CA SER A 122 -9.89 5.91 22.17
C SER A 122 -8.39 6.22 22.05
N PRO A 123 -7.72 6.66 23.14
CA PRO A 123 -6.42 7.31 23.08
C PRO A 123 -5.28 6.43 22.55
N TYR A 124 -5.29 5.11 22.76
CA TYR A 124 -4.18 4.26 22.34
C TYR A 124 -4.28 3.86 20.85
N VAL A 125 -5.46 3.52 20.34
CA VAL A 125 -5.67 3.29 18.90
C VAL A 125 -5.50 4.58 18.08
N ALA A 126 -5.85 5.74 18.64
CA ALA A 126 -5.58 7.03 18.02
C ALA A 126 -4.09 7.24 17.77
N LYS A 127 -3.24 6.91 18.76
CA LYS A 127 -1.78 6.98 18.59
C LYS A 127 -1.24 5.99 17.57
N VAL A 128 -1.82 4.79 17.44
CA VAL A 128 -1.47 3.84 16.37
C VAL A 128 -1.78 4.45 15.00
N LEU A 129 -2.92 5.13 14.85
CA LEU A 129 -3.24 5.84 13.62
C LEU A 129 -2.28 7.01 13.36
N THR A 130 -1.99 7.84 14.37
CA THR A 130 -1.05 8.96 14.25
C THR A 130 0.35 8.50 13.85
N LEU A 131 0.84 7.37 14.40
CA LEU A 131 2.10 6.77 13.96
C LEU A 131 2.09 6.53 12.45
N LYS A 132 1.04 5.89 11.93
CA LYS A 132 0.90 5.61 10.50
C LYS A 132 0.78 6.86 9.65
N GLN A 133 0.10 7.90 10.16
CA GLN A 133 -0.01 9.18 9.46
C GLN A 133 1.33 9.89 9.32
N GLU A 134 2.19 9.80 10.34
CA GLU A 134 3.42 10.58 10.42
C GLU A 134 4.70 9.81 10.08
N ILE A 135 4.63 8.50 9.85
CA ILE A 135 5.84 7.69 9.57
C ILE A 135 6.46 8.02 8.22
N ARG A 136 5.64 8.47 7.28
CA ARG A 136 5.98 8.83 5.90
C ARG A 136 5.05 9.94 5.43
N ASP A 137 5.45 10.61 4.36
CA ASP A 137 4.55 11.51 3.65
C ASP A 137 3.62 10.72 2.73
N HIS A 138 2.34 10.67 3.10
CA HIS A 138 1.29 9.94 2.38
C HIS A 138 0.40 10.84 1.52
N ARG A 139 0.69 12.15 1.43
CA ARG A 139 -0.14 13.11 0.69
C ARG A 139 -0.22 12.84 -0.81
N TRP A 140 0.64 11.99 -1.34
CA TRP A 140 0.61 11.57 -2.73
C TRP A 140 -0.54 10.62 -3.05
N ILE A 141 -1.08 9.88 -2.08
CA ILE A 141 -2.11 8.85 -2.30
C ILE A 141 -3.39 9.48 -2.83
N GLU A 142 -3.85 10.57 -2.19
CA GLU A 142 -5.03 11.30 -2.66
C GLU A 142 -4.82 12.02 -3.98
N ARG A 143 -3.55 12.27 -4.33
CA ARG A 143 -3.15 12.97 -5.56
C ARG A 143 -2.89 12.03 -6.73
N LEU A 144 -3.10 10.73 -6.57
CA LEU A 144 -2.92 9.75 -7.64
C LEU A 144 -3.68 10.12 -8.92
N PRO A 145 -4.94 10.61 -8.89
CA PRO A 145 -5.65 11.02 -10.10
C PRO A 145 -4.96 12.17 -10.84
N GLU A 146 -4.51 13.20 -10.11
CA GLU A 146 -3.78 14.33 -10.66
C GLU A 146 -2.43 13.91 -11.23
N LEU A 147 -1.70 13.05 -10.53
CA LEU A 147 -0.43 12.48 -10.99
C LEU A 147 -0.63 11.66 -12.26
N PHE A 148 -1.65 10.81 -12.31
CA PHE A 148 -1.99 10.03 -13.52
C PHE A 148 -2.25 10.95 -14.72
N LYS A 149 -2.96 12.06 -14.51
CA LYS A 149 -3.20 13.07 -15.54
C LYS A 149 -1.91 13.75 -15.98
N GLN A 150 -1.02 14.10 -15.05
CA GLN A 150 0.30 14.70 -15.35
C GLN A 150 1.18 13.77 -16.18
N PHE A 151 1.06 12.45 -15.98
CA PHE A 151 1.76 11.43 -16.76
C PHE A 151 1.04 11.04 -18.07
N GLY A 152 -0.02 11.78 -18.44
CA GLY A 152 -0.70 11.61 -19.72
C GLY A 152 -1.66 10.42 -19.78
N LEU A 153 -2.02 9.82 -18.65
CA LEU A 153 -3.03 8.78 -18.60
C LEU A 153 -4.42 9.34 -18.91
N GLU A 154 -5.29 8.48 -19.42
CA GLU A 154 -6.70 8.73 -19.69
C GLU A 154 -7.58 7.74 -18.91
N ASN A 155 -8.91 7.90 -18.96
CA ASN A 155 -9.86 7.04 -18.23
C ASN A 155 -9.51 6.88 -16.74
N ILE A 156 -9.20 8.00 -16.10
CA ILE A 156 -8.75 8.02 -14.70
C ILE A 156 -9.96 7.87 -13.78
N GLY A 157 -9.89 6.88 -12.89
CA GLY A 157 -10.87 6.61 -11.84
C GLY A 157 -10.18 6.50 -10.49
N ASN A 158 -10.88 6.85 -9.42
CA ASN A 158 -10.35 6.75 -8.08
C ASN A 158 -11.46 6.56 -7.05
N GLU A 159 -11.33 5.54 -6.22
CA GLU A 159 -12.30 5.20 -5.19
C GLU A 159 -11.60 5.00 -3.85
N PHE A 160 -12.25 5.43 -2.78
CA PHE A 160 -11.86 5.14 -1.41
C PHE A 160 -12.95 4.30 -0.76
N ALA A 161 -12.60 3.12 -0.28
CA ALA A 161 -13.52 2.23 0.40
C ALA A 161 -12.97 1.86 1.77
N PHE A 162 -13.81 1.99 2.79
CA PHE A 162 -13.53 1.34 4.06
C PHE A 162 -13.97 -0.12 4.00
N GLU A 163 -13.33 -0.93 4.84
CA GLU A 163 -13.79 -2.28 5.16
C GLU A 163 -15.24 -2.24 5.69
N GLN A 164 -15.93 -3.35 5.55
CA GLN A 164 -17.27 -3.50 6.08
C GLN A 164 -17.25 -3.49 7.63
N PRO A 165 -18.34 -3.06 8.31
CA PRO A 165 -18.33 -2.92 9.77
C PRO A 165 -17.88 -4.19 10.51
N TRP A 166 -18.27 -5.38 10.05
CA TRP A 166 -17.89 -6.67 10.66
C TRP A 166 -16.39 -7.00 10.52
N GLN A 167 -15.68 -6.37 9.59
CA GLN A 167 -14.24 -6.54 9.40
C GLN A 167 -13.40 -5.61 10.28
N SER A 168 -14.03 -4.65 10.98
CA SER A 168 -13.34 -3.61 11.76
C SER A 168 -12.38 -4.19 12.79
N LYS A 169 -12.73 -5.32 13.44
CA LYS A 169 -11.86 -5.97 14.41
C LYS A 169 -10.57 -6.48 13.76
N MET A 170 -10.69 -7.16 12.62
CA MET A 170 -9.55 -7.69 11.88
C MET A 170 -8.66 -6.58 11.33
N ALA A 171 -9.24 -5.51 10.79
CA ALA A 171 -8.50 -4.33 10.33
C ALA A 171 -7.75 -3.63 11.47
N SER A 172 -8.36 -3.58 12.66
CA SER A 172 -7.75 -2.97 13.85
C SER A 172 -6.61 -3.82 14.41
N ASP A 173 -6.78 -5.14 14.44
CA ASP A 173 -5.71 -6.08 14.81
C ASP A 173 -4.54 -5.98 13.85
N MET A 174 -4.82 -5.96 12.54
CA MET A 174 -3.78 -5.75 11.51
C MET A 174 -3.04 -4.43 11.72
N SER A 175 -3.77 -3.36 12.07
CA SER A 175 -3.17 -2.06 12.35
C SER A 175 -2.23 -2.07 13.55
N CYS A 176 -2.62 -2.75 14.62
CA CYS A 176 -1.76 -2.92 15.79
C CYS A 176 -0.57 -3.84 15.49
N ALA A 177 -0.75 -4.88 14.67
CA ALA A 177 0.34 -5.74 14.21
C ALA A 177 1.37 -4.98 13.35
N VAL A 178 0.94 -4.06 12.48
CA VAL A 178 1.86 -3.17 11.74
C VAL A 178 2.67 -2.30 12.70
N ALA A 179 2.02 -1.69 13.70
CA ALA A 179 2.72 -0.88 14.69
C ALA A 179 3.71 -1.71 15.53
N HIS A 180 3.34 -2.95 15.86
CA HIS A 180 4.22 -3.89 16.56
C HIS A 180 5.45 -4.25 15.71
N GLU A 181 5.25 -4.47 14.41
CA GLU A 181 6.33 -4.76 13.47
C GLU A 181 7.30 -3.57 13.37
N MET A 182 6.76 -2.34 13.32
CA MET A 182 7.58 -1.12 13.33
C MET A 182 8.39 -0.98 14.64
N GLU A 183 7.77 -1.30 15.78
CA GLU A 183 8.43 -1.28 17.10
C GLU A 183 9.61 -2.26 17.18
N ASN A 184 9.48 -3.43 16.53
CA ASN A 184 10.47 -4.50 16.58
C ASN A 184 11.43 -4.52 15.38
N ASN A 185 11.30 -3.59 14.44
CA ASN A 185 12.16 -3.51 13.25
C ASN A 185 13.63 -3.15 13.58
N GLY A 186 13.89 -2.56 14.75
CA GLY A 186 15.24 -2.20 15.20
C GLY A 186 15.77 -0.86 14.68
N SER A 187 14.98 -0.14 13.88
CA SER A 187 15.32 1.20 13.39
C SER A 187 15.30 2.25 14.51
N PRO A 188 16.41 3.00 14.75
CA PRO A 188 16.44 4.07 15.75
C PRO A 188 15.39 5.16 15.51
N PHE A 189 15.11 5.48 14.24
CA PHE A 189 14.06 6.43 13.87
C PHE A 189 12.67 5.96 14.31
N LEU A 190 12.35 4.68 14.09
CA LEU A 190 11.06 4.12 14.50
C LEU A 190 10.93 4.11 16.02
N THR A 191 11.98 3.69 16.72
CA THR A 191 12.04 3.71 18.18
C THR A 191 11.80 5.11 18.75
N GLU A 192 12.47 6.13 18.21
CA GLU A 192 12.29 7.52 18.64
C GLU A 192 10.89 8.04 18.34
N LYS A 193 10.37 7.78 17.13
CA LYS A 193 9.03 8.22 16.71
C LYS A 193 7.94 7.60 17.59
N ILE A 194 7.98 6.28 17.81
CA ILE A 194 7.05 5.51 18.64
C ILE A 194 7.07 6.03 20.09
N LYS A 195 8.27 6.26 20.64
CA LYS A 195 8.45 6.82 21.98
C LYS A 195 7.88 8.23 22.09
N THR A 196 8.16 9.09 21.11
CA THR A 196 7.72 10.49 21.07
C THR A 196 6.19 10.60 21.00
N LEU A 197 5.56 9.77 20.16
CA LEU A 197 4.10 9.70 20.06
C LEU A 197 3.46 8.96 21.25
N GLY A 198 4.27 8.29 22.09
CA GLY A 198 3.80 7.52 23.24
C GLY A 198 2.89 6.36 22.84
N VAL A 199 3.17 5.73 21.70
CA VAL A 199 2.45 4.56 21.17
C VAL A 199 2.69 3.38 22.10
N SER A 200 1.62 2.66 22.44
CA SER A 200 1.71 1.39 23.18
C SER A 200 0.82 0.37 22.51
N VAL A 201 1.45 -0.58 21.83
CA VAL A 201 0.74 -1.66 21.11
C VAL A 201 -0.13 -2.50 22.05
N PRO A 202 0.33 -2.94 23.24
CA PRO A 202 -0.52 -3.72 24.16
C PRO A 202 -1.76 -2.95 24.63
N LEU A 203 -1.63 -1.65 24.90
CA LEU A 203 -2.77 -0.83 25.34
C LEU A 203 -3.74 -0.55 24.19
N ALA A 204 -3.23 -0.32 22.97
CA ALA A 204 -4.07 -0.22 21.78
C ALA A 204 -4.83 -1.53 21.52
N TYR A 205 -4.18 -2.69 21.63
CA TYR A 205 -4.86 -3.98 21.55
C TYR A 205 -5.92 -4.17 22.64
N SER A 206 -5.67 -3.67 23.85
CA SER A 206 -6.66 -3.71 24.94
C SER A 206 -7.88 -2.84 24.66
N GLU A 207 -7.74 -1.73 23.94
CA GLU A 207 -8.88 -0.95 23.47
C GLU A 207 -9.61 -1.68 22.33
N VAL A 208 -8.87 -2.26 21.38
CA VAL A 208 -9.43 -3.02 20.26
C VAL A 208 -10.22 -4.24 20.74
N SER A 209 -9.77 -4.92 21.81
CA SER A 209 -10.50 -6.04 22.41
C SER A 209 -11.82 -5.61 23.07
N GLN A 210 -11.96 -4.34 23.42
CA GLN A 210 -13.20 -3.71 23.93
C GLN A 210 -14.06 -3.10 22.82
N GLY A 211 -13.68 -3.26 21.56
CA GLY A 211 -14.45 -2.80 20.40
C GLY A 211 -13.98 -1.46 19.82
N ALA A 212 -12.91 -0.86 20.33
CA ALA A 212 -12.29 0.27 19.64
C ALA A 212 -11.77 -0.15 18.27
N ARG A 213 -11.76 0.79 17.33
CA ARG A 213 -11.37 0.55 15.94
C ARG A 213 -10.30 1.52 15.49
N VAL A 214 -9.37 1.03 14.70
CA VAL A 214 -8.43 1.82 13.90
C VAL A 214 -8.51 1.35 12.45
N LEU A 215 -9.12 2.17 11.61
CA LEU A 215 -9.46 1.86 10.24
C LEU A 215 -8.79 2.86 9.30
N GLN A 216 -8.44 2.40 8.11
CA GLN A 216 -7.90 3.22 7.02
C GLN A 216 -8.65 2.83 5.75
N PRO A 217 -9.16 3.79 4.97
CA PRO A 217 -9.75 3.44 3.70
C PRO A 217 -8.67 2.92 2.74
N PHE A 218 -9.09 2.02 1.87
CA PHE A 218 -8.32 1.54 0.76
C PHE A 218 -8.63 2.41 -0.46
N CYS A 219 -7.60 3.05 -0.99
CA CYS A 219 -7.62 3.81 -2.23
C CYS A 219 -7.37 2.86 -3.40
N VAL A 220 -8.17 2.92 -4.45
CA VAL A 220 -7.96 2.24 -5.73
C VAL A 220 -7.98 3.28 -6.83
N ALA A 221 -6.81 3.58 -7.39
CA ALA A 221 -6.66 4.48 -8.52
C ALA A 221 -6.41 3.69 -9.81
N VAL A 222 -7.17 3.99 -10.86
CA VAL A 222 -7.01 3.38 -12.18
C VAL A 222 -6.70 4.45 -13.23
N GLY A 223 -5.91 4.09 -14.22
CA GLY A 223 -5.61 4.95 -15.36
C GLY A 223 -5.18 4.13 -16.57
N ARG A 224 -5.41 4.66 -17.77
CA ARG A 224 -5.06 4.00 -19.03
C ARG A 224 -3.92 4.73 -19.72
N LYS A 225 -2.88 3.99 -20.12
CA LYS A 225 -1.82 4.52 -20.99
C LYS A 225 -2.40 4.77 -22.37
N ARG A 226 -2.19 5.97 -22.93
CA ARG A 226 -2.68 6.30 -24.27
C ARG A 226 -2.17 5.29 -25.30
N LYS A 227 -3.00 5.00 -26.29
CA LYS A 227 -2.51 4.40 -27.53
C LYS A 227 -1.66 5.44 -28.24
N GLN A 228 -0.50 5.05 -28.77
CA GLN A 228 0.15 5.90 -29.77
C GLN A 228 -0.82 5.95 -30.95
N ASN A 229 -1.25 7.15 -31.34
CA ASN A 229 -1.96 7.29 -32.61
C ASN A 229 -0.95 6.98 -33.70
N ASP A 230 -1.28 6.07 -34.62
CA ASP A 230 -0.52 5.94 -35.87
C ASP A 230 -0.50 7.33 -36.50
N SER A 231 0.68 7.95 -36.54
CA SER A 231 0.93 9.13 -37.34
C SER A 231 0.98 8.70 -38.82
N SER A 232 -0.16 8.24 -39.34
CA SER A 232 -0.40 7.97 -40.74
C SER A 232 -1.85 8.32 -41.06
N ASN A 233 -2.07 9.58 -41.40
CA ASN A 233 -2.94 10.05 -42.49
C ASN A 233 -3.24 11.55 -42.32
N THR A 234 -2.27 12.36 -42.72
CA THR A 234 -2.56 13.60 -43.43
C THR A 234 -1.89 13.46 -44.78
N GLU A 235 -2.69 13.04 -45.77
CA GLU A 235 -2.44 13.35 -47.18
C GLU A 235 -2.43 14.87 -47.41
#